data_AF-A0A530ACY1-F1
#
_entry.id   AF-A0A530ACY1-F1
#
_cell.length_a   1.000
_cell.length_b   1.000
_cell.length_c   1.000
_cell.angle_alpha   90.00
_cell.angle_beta   90.00
_cell.angle_gamma   90.00
#
_symmetry.space_group_name_H-M   'P 1'
#
loop_
_entity.id
_entity.type
_entity.pdbx_description
1 polymer ?
#
loop_
_entity_poly.entity_id
_entity_poly.type
_entity_poly.pdbx_seq_one_letter_code
_entity_poly.pdbx_strand_id
1 'polypeptide(L)'
;EAAAEHYRVEPYVVAADIYSGEGKGGRGGWTWYTGSAGWLYRAAVEGILGIERRGKEITFRPKLPAHWDGYAATLKMFGGEIKLRVIRD
;
A
#
# COMPACT_ATOMS: atom_id res chain seq x y z
N GLU A 1 11.57 16.92 11.24
CA GLU A 1 12.21 16.39 12.47
C GLU A 1 11.19 15.93 13.51
N ALA A 2 10.26 16.78 13.97
CA ALA A 2 9.27 16.42 15.00
C ALA A 2 8.46 15.13 14.70
N ALA A 3 8.01 14.90 13.45
CA ALA A 3 7.29 13.67 13.09
C ALA A 3 8.17 12.40 13.17
N ALA A 4 9.45 12.51 12.80
CA ALA A 4 10.41 11.40 12.93
C ALA A 4 10.73 11.13 14.42
N GLU A 5 10.86 12.18 15.23
CA GLU A 5 11.03 12.07 16.69
C GLU A 5 9.79 11.49 17.39
N HIS A 6 8.61 11.65 16.81
CA HIS A 6 7.38 11.03 17.29
C HIS A 6 7.27 9.56 16.88
N TYR A 7 7.50 9.26 15.59
CA TYR A 7 7.38 7.91 15.03
C TYR A 7 8.51 6.97 15.48
N ARG A 8 9.72 7.50 15.72
CA ARG A 8 10.88 6.78 16.28
C ARG A 8 11.39 5.56 15.51
N VAL A 9 10.90 5.33 14.30
CA VAL A 9 11.37 4.28 13.37
C VAL A 9 11.45 4.83 11.95
N GLU A 10 11.90 4.01 11.01
CA GLU A 10 12.18 4.44 9.63
C GLU A 10 10.89 4.86 8.88
N PRO A 11 10.81 6.09 8.33
CA PRO A 11 9.57 6.65 7.79
C PRO A 11 9.19 6.13 6.40
N TYR A 12 9.97 5.22 5.84
CA TYR A 12 9.80 4.67 4.49
C TYR A 12 9.45 3.17 4.50
N VAL A 13 9.33 2.56 5.68
CA VAL A 13 8.81 1.19 5.85
C VAL A 13 7.65 1.21 6.83
N VAL A 14 6.74 0.25 6.67
CA VAL A 14 5.62 0.09 7.59
C VAL A 14 6.08 -0.65 8.85
N ALA A 15 5.65 -0.16 10.02
CA ALA A 15 5.84 -0.83 11.30
C ALA A 15 4.84 -1.98 11.48
N ALA A 16 5.16 -2.95 12.35
CA ALA A 16 4.18 -3.97 12.72
C ALA A 16 3.06 -3.40 13.58
N ASP A 17 3.41 -2.48 14.48
CA ASP A 17 2.50 -1.84 15.42
C ASP A 17 2.89 -0.39 15.70
N ILE A 18 1.90 0.36 16.16
CA ILE A 18 2.05 1.72 16.68
C ILE A 18 1.66 1.67 18.15
N TYR A 19 2.57 2.10 19.02
CA TYR A 19 2.34 2.12 20.46
C TYR A 19 1.19 3.08 20.80
N SER A 20 0.34 2.69 21.75
CA SER A 20 -0.77 3.51 22.28
C SER A 20 -0.58 3.92 23.74
N GLY A 21 0.47 3.42 24.41
CA GLY A 21 0.72 3.69 25.83
C GLY A 21 1.14 5.14 26.12
N GLU A 22 0.83 5.61 27.32
CA GLU A 22 1.15 6.96 27.79
C GLU A 22 2.66 7.27 27.62
N GLY A 23 2.98 8.45 27.09
CA GLY A 23 4.36 8.90 26.82
C GLY A 23 5.07 8.22 25.64
N LYS A 24 4.51 7.14 25.08
CA LYS A 24 5.06 6.41 23.91
C LYS A 24 4.12 6.33 22.72
N GLY A 25 2.90 6.85 22.87
CA GLY A 25 1.90 6.93 21.80
C GLY A 25 2.48 7.44 20.49
N GLY A 26 2.16 6.77 19.39
CA GLY A 26 2.58 7.15 18.03
C GLY A 26 3.97 6.68 17.59
N ARG A 27 4.73 6.05 18.49
CA ARG A 27 5.99 5.38 18.12
C ARG A 27 5.72 4.07 17.40
N GLY A 28 6.45 3.78 16.34
CA GLY A 28 6.41 2.50 15.66
C GLY A 28 7.24 1.43 16.37
N GLY A 29 6.84 0.18 16.21
CA GLY A 29 7.58 -1.01 16.63
C GLY A 29 7.79 -1.98 15.46
N TRP A 30 8.90 -2.72 15.48
CA TRP A 30 9.18 -3.84 14.58
C TRP A 30 9.04 -3.50 13.09
N THR A 31 9.93 -2.65 12.58
CA THR A 31 10.02 -2.35 11.15
C THR A 31 10.64 -3.49 10.36
N TRP A 32 10.54 -3.41 9.03
CA TRP A 32 11.07 -4.36 8.04
C TRP A 32 10.40 -5.73 8.00
N TYR A 33 10.58 -6.53 9.04
CA TYR A 33 10.17 -7.94 9.03
C TYR A 33 8.80 -8.10 9.68
N THR A 34 7.77 -7.65 8.96
CA THR A 34 6.39 -7.71 9.44
C THR A 34 5.41 -8.06 8.32
N GLY A 35 4.36 -8.82 8.67
CA GLY A 35 3.24 -9.09 7.77
C GLY A 35 2.47 -7.84 7.36
N SER A 36 2.59 -6.74 8.12
CA SER A 36 1.99 -5.44 7.79
C SER A 36 2.43 -4.95 6.40
N ALA A 37 3.67 -5.22 5.99
CA ALA A 37 4.16 -4.85 4.65
C ALA A 37 3.39 -5.58 3.53
N GLY A 38 3.17 -6.89 3.69
CA GLY A 38 2.41 -7.68 2.73
C GLY A 38 0.94 -7.24 2.65
N TRP A 39 0.32 -7.02 3.81
CA TRP A 39 -1.07 -6.55 3.87
C TRP A 39 -1.26 -5.14 3.33
N LEU A 40 -0.35 -4.21 3.62
CA LEU A 40 -0.38 -2.85 3.09
C LEU A 40 -0.28 -2.86 1.56
N TYR A 41 0.62 -3.68 1.00
CA TYR A 41 0.75 -3.84 -0.45
C TYR A 41 -0.55 -4.35 -1.08
N ARG A 42 -1.17 -5.39 -0.52
CA ARG A 42 -2.46 -5.91 -1.03
C ARG A 42 -3.58 -4.89 -0.88
N ALA A 43 -3.67 -4.19 0.25
CA ALA A 43 -4.67 -3.16 0.45
C ALA A 43 -4.54 -2.03 -0.60
N ALA A 44 -3.32 -1.58 -0.89
CA ALA A 44 -3.08 -0.58 -1.91
C ALA A 44 -3.37 -1.10 -3.33
N VAL A 45 -2.80 -2.24 -3.72
CA VAL A 45 -2.88 -2.75 -5.10
C VAL A 45 -4.24 -3.39 -5.41
N GLU A 46 -4.73 -4.26 -4.55
CA GLU A 46 -5.98 -4.99 -4.77
C GLU A 46 -7.18 -4.18 -4.28
N GLY A 47 -7.06 -3.49 -3.14
CA GLY A 47 -8.17 -2.75 -2.54
C GLY A 47 -8.41 -1.37 -3.18
N ILE A 48 -7.37 -0.54 -3.28
CA ILE A 48 -7.48 0.83 -3.79
C ILE A 48 -7.38 0.86 -5.32
N LEU A 49 -6.27 0.38 -5.87
CA LEU A 49 -6.07 0.35 -7.33
C LEU A 49 -6.99 -0.67 -8.01
N GLY A 50 -7.47 -1.69 -7.27
CA GLY A 50 -8.43 -2.66 -7.78
C GLY A 50 -7.84 -3.72 -8.68
N ILE A 51 -6.52 -3.95 -8.64
CA ILE A 51 -5.81 -4.91 -9.49
C ILE A 51 -5.74 -6.24 -8.75
N GLU A 52 -6.60 -7.18 -9.11
CA GLU A 52 -6.64 -8.51 -8.50
C GLU A 52 -6.25 -9.59 -9.51
N ARG A 53 -5.34 -10.49 -9.12
CA ARG A 53 -5.04 -11.71 -9.89
C ARG A 53 -5.77 -12.90 -9.28
N ARG A 54 -6.52 -13.64 -10.10
CA ARG A 54 -7.18 -14.90 -9.72
C ARG A 54 -6.74 -15.99 -10.68
N GLY A 55 -5.76 -16.81 -10.24
CA GLY A 55 -5.16 -17.83 -11.09
C GLY A 55 -4.48 -17.25 -12.33
N LYS A 56 -5.10 -17.45 -13.51
CA LYS A 56 -4.64 -16.94 -14.81
C LYS A 56 -5.39 -15.70 -15.28
N GLU A 57 -6.31 -15.18 -14.48
CA GLU A 57 -7.10 -14.00 -14.82
C GLU A 57 -6.65 -12.80 -13.98
N ILE A 58 -6.78 -11.61 -14.57
CA ILE A 58 -6.60 -10.34 -13.87
C ILE A 58 -7.90 -9.56 -13.99
N THR A 59 -8.39 -9.08 -12.85
CA THR A 59 -9.58 -8.24 -12.76
C THR A 59 -9.19 -6.83 -12.35
N PHE A 60 -9.84 -5.84 -12.94
CA PHE A 60 -9.65 -4.43 -12.63
C PHE A 60 -10.95 -3.84 -12.10
N ARG A 61 -10.99 -3.53 -10.80
CA ARG A 61 -12.13 -2.88 -10.12
C ARG A 61 -11.65 -1.73 -9.22
N PRO A 62 -11.19 -0.61 -9.80
CA PRO A 62 -10.62 0.50 -9.04
C PRO A 62 -11.62 1.09 -8.04
N LYS A 63 -11.14 1.42 -6.84
CA LYS A 63 -11.91 2.10 -5.78
C LYS A 63 -11.13 3.32 -5.31
N LEU A 64 -10.89 4.23 -6.26
CA LEU A 64 -9.98 5.34 -6.05
C LEU A 64 -10.57 6.40 -5.10
N PRO A 65 -9.74 7.02 -4.26
CA PRO A 65 -10.14 8.18 -3.48
C PRO A 65 -10.68 9.30 -4.36
N ALA A 66 -11.56 10.11 -3.79
CA ALA A 66 -12.31 11.13 -4.52
C ALA A 66 -11.45 12.22 -5.21
N HIS A 67 -10.20 12.37 -4.78
CA HIS A 67 -9.27 13.38 -5.24
C HIS A 67 -8.23 12.83 -6.24
N TRP A 68 -8.32 11.56 -6.66
CA TRP A 68 -7.47 10.99 -7.70
C TRP A 68 -8.18 11.05 -9.05
N ASP A 69 -7.49 11.59 -10.06
CA ASP A 69 -7.97 11.64 -11.45
C ASP A 69 -7.86 10.28 -12.16
N GLY A 70 -7.13 9.33 -11.57
CA GLY A 70 -6.81 8.04 -12.17
C GLY A 70 -5.42 7.55 -11.81
N TYR A 71 -4.97 6.48 -12.48
CA TYR A 71 -3.61 5.97 -12.35
C TYR A 71 -3.15 5.26 -13.62
N ALA A 72 -1.85 5.04 -13.76
CA ALA A 72 -1.28 4.14 -14.76
C ALA A 72 -0.52 3.01 -14.08
N ALA A 73 -0.56 1.82 -14.66
CA ALA A 73 0.13 0.64 -14.13
C ALA A 73 0.76 -0.18 -15.26
N THR A 74 1.91 -0.78 -14.95
CA THR A 74 2.61 -1.76 -15.79
C THR A 74 2.70 -3.07 -15.02
N LEU A 75 2.03 -4.10 -15.53
CA LEU A 75 2.02 -5.43 -14.94
C LEU A 75 2.88 -6.37 -15.76
N LYS A 76 3.91 -6.94 -15.13
CA LYS A 76 4.74 -8.00 -15.73
C LYS A 76 4.20 -9.34 -15.25
N MET A 77 3.31 -9.95 -16.03
CA MET A 77 2.61 -11.18 -15.67
C MET A 77 2.44 -12.08 -16.90
N PHE A 78 2.30 -13.39 -16.67
CA PHE A 78 2.07 -14.38 -17.74
C PHE A 78 3.09 -14.36 -18.89
N GLY A 79 4.34 -13.98 -18.60
CA GLY A 79 5.40 -13.89 -19.61
C GLY A 79 5.32 -12.68 -20.53
N GLY A 80 4.39 -11.74 -20.26
CA GLY A 80 4.23 -10.50 -21.02
C GLY A 80 4.16 -9.26 -20.12
N GLU A 81 3.94 -8.11 -20.76
CA GLU A 81 3.77 -6.82 -20.11
C GLU A 81 2.41 -6.23 -20.50
N ILE A 82 1.62 -5.85 -19.51
CA ILE A 82 0.34 -5.17 -19.69
C ILE A 82 0.50 -3.74 -19.17
N LYS A 83 0.31 -2.76 -20.04
CA LYS A 83 0.25 -1.34 -19.67
C LYS A 83 -1.20 -0.90 -19.71
N LEU A 84 -1.65 -0.23 -18.65
CA LEU A 84 -3.02 0.28 -18.57
C LEU A 84 -3.06 1.65 -17.91
N ARG A 85 -4.12 2.39 -18.22
CA ARG A 85 -4.46 3.66 -17.59
C ARG A 85 -5.92 3.63 -17.19
N VAL A 86 -6.17 3.96 -15.93
CA VAL A 86 -7.50 4.19 -15.38
C VAL A 86 -7.70 5.70 -15.30
N ILE A 87 -8.84 6.18 -15.79
CA ILE A 87 -9.29 7.56 -15.65
C ILE A 87 -10.55 7.51 -14.79
N ARG A 88 -10.65 8.42 -13.83
CA ARG A 88 -11.83 8.55 -13.00
C ARG A 88 -12.68 9.69 -13.54
N ASP A 89 -13.93 9.38 -13.89
CA ASP A 89 -14.93 10.34 -14.33
C ASP A 89 -15.43 11.22 -13.17
#